data_AF-A0A1Y3G9D2-F1
#
_entry.id   AF-A0A1Y3G9D2-F1
#
_cell.length_a   1.000
_cell.length_b   1.000
_cell.length_c   1.000
_cell.angle_alpha   90.00
_cell.angle_beta   90.00
_cell.angle_gamma   90.00
#
_symmetry.space_group_name_H-M   'P 1'
#
loop_
_entity.id
_entity.type
_entity.pdbx_description
1 polymer ?
#
loop_
_entity_poly.entity_id
_entity_poly.type
_entity_poly.pdbx_seq_one_letter_code
_entity_poly.pdbx_strand_id
1 'polypeptide(L)'
;MAKWIELQSQIDRLFNKSDELEEKAINKVISEGDVVCTKNSTAGIDLMENQKFESLFIDEATQATEPSCLIPIPKANNVIMAVDYKQLPPTTLNEKSKQEGLNKTQFEKII
;
A
#
# COMPACT_ATOMS: atom_id res chain seq x y z
N MET A 1 42.48 3.85 -15.54
CA MET A 1 41.08 3.71 -16.02
C MET A 1 40.41 2.41 -15.53
N ALA A 2 41.14 1.27 -15.42
CA ALA A 2 40.57 -0.01 -14.97
C ALA A 2 40.08 -0.06 -13.50
N LYS A 3 40.82 0.53 -12.54
CA LYS A 3 40.51 0.42 -11.11
C LYS A 3 39.15 1.01 -10.69
N TRP A 4 38.71 2.09 -11.35
CA TRP A 4 37.41 2.70 -11.04
C TRP A 4 36.24 1.82 -11.48
N ILE A 5 36.37 1.15 -12.63
CA ILE A 5 35.37 0.19 -13.14
C ILE A 5 35.25 -1.01 -12.20
N GLU A 6 36.38 -1.53 -11.70
CA GLU A 6 36.39 -2.62 -10.71
C GLU A 6 35.70 -2.21 -9.39
N LEU A 7 36.00 -1.01 -8.88
CA LEU A 7 35.36 -0.48 -7.67
C LEU A 7 33.86 -0.27 -7.87
N GLN A 8 33.45 0.29 -9.01
CA GLN A 8 32.02 0.47 -9.34
C GLN A 8 31.30 -0.88 -9.38
N SER A 9 31.89 -1.89 -10.02
CA SER A 9 31.32 -3.24 -10.06
C SER A 9 31.18 -3.87 -8.67
N GLN A 10 32.14 -3.64 -7.77
CA GLN A 10 32.04 -4.09 -6.38
C GLN A 10 30.93 -3.37 -5.62
N ILE A 11 30.80 -2.06 -5.82
CA ILE A 11 29.73 -1.24 -5.21
C ILE A 11 28.37 -1.75 -5.68
N ASP A 12 28.15 -1.89 -6.98
CA ASP A 12 26.89 -2.37 -7.55
C ASP A 12 26.54 -3.77 -7.01
N ARG A 13 27.54 -4.66 -6.93
CA ARG A 13 27.36 -5.99 -6.34
C ARG A 13 26.93 -5.94 -4.87
N LEU A 14 27.50 -5.04 -4.08
CA LEU A 14 27.16 -4.90 -2.66
C LEU A 14 25.77 -4.31 -2.47
N PHE A 15 25.37 -3.32 -3.28
CA PHE A 15 24.01 -2.78 -3.26
C PHE A 15 22.98 -3.83 -3.65
N ASN A 16 23.17 -4.53 -4.78
CA ASN A 16 22.27 -5.60 -5.20
C ASN A 16 22.12 -6.68 -4.11
N LYS A 17 23.22 -7.07 -3.47
CA LYS A 17 23.19 -8.05 -2.37
C LYS A 17 22.47 -7.51 -1.14
N SER A 18 22.58 -6.21 -0.85
CA SER A 18 21.86 -5.56 0.24
C SER A 18 20.35 -5.61 -0.01
N ASP A 19 19.93 -5.23 -1.22
CA ASP A 19 18.52 -5.20 -1.63
C ASP A 19 17.91 -6.61 -1.58
N GLU A 20 18.62 -7.62 -2.09
CA GLU A 20 18.20 -9.03 -2.03
C GLU A 20 18.00 -9.52 -0.58
N LEU A 21 18.91 -9.14 0.33
CA LEU A 21 18.84 -9.55 1.73
C LEU A 21 17.70 -8.83 2.46
N GLU A 22 17.49 -7.55 2.17
CA GLU A 22 16.38 -6.76 2.71
C GLU A 22 15.04 -7.33 2.26
N GLU A 23 14.85 -7.54 0.95
CA GLU A 23 13.61 -8.09 0.41
C GLU A 23 13.30 -9.46 1.03
N LYS A 24 14.32 -10.32 1.14
CA LYS A 24 14.18 -11.64 1.79
C LYS A 24 13.79 -11.54 3.26
N ALA A 25 14.39 -10.60 3.99
CA ALA A 25 14.08 -10.40 5.41
C ALA A 25 12.64 -9.90 5.59
N ILE A 26 12.21 -8.94 4.79
CA ILE A 26 10.86 -8.38 4.91
C ILE A 26 9.81 -9.39 4.46
N ASN A 27 10.03 -10.09 3.33
CA ASN A 27 9.12 -11.16 2.88
C ASN A 27 8.94 -12.24 3.94
N LYS A 28 10.02 -12.60 4.65
CA LYS A 28 9.95 -13.53 5.77
C LYS A 28 9.03 -13.00 6.88
N VAL A 29 9.25 -11.76 7.34
CA VAL A 29 8.46 -11.14 8.42
C VAL A 29 6.98 -11.03 8.04
N ILE A 30 6.69 -10.62 6.79
CA ILE A 30 5.30 -10.53 6.30
C ILE A 30 4.65 -11.92 6.26
N SER A 31 5.36 -12.94 5.76
CA SER A 31 4.82 -14.30 5.63
C SER A 31 4.58 -15.00 6.97
N GLU A 32 5.33 -14.63 8.02
CA GLU A 32 5.18 -15.19 9.37
C GLU A 32 4.13 -14.44 10.20
N GLY A 33 3.67 -13.27 9.74
CA GLY A 33 2.69 -12.46 10.43
C GLY A 33 1.27 -12.93 10.19
N ASP A 34 0.54 -13.23 11.28
CA ASP A 34 -0.90 -13.51 11.20
C ASP A 34 -1.72 -12.30 10.71
N VAL A 35 -1.22 -11.09 10.99
CA VAL A 35 -1.83 -9.81 10.59
C VAL A 35 -0.74 -8.86 10.11
N VAL A 36 -0.96 -8.25 8.95
CA VAL A 36 -0.05 -7.25 8.36
C VAL A 36 -0.78 -5.92 8.27
N CYS A 37 -0.30 -4.94 9.04
CA CYS A 37 -0.90 -3.60 9.09
C CYS A 37 -0.12 -2.63 8.18
N THR A 38 -0.82 -1.97 7.26
CA THR A 38 -0.23 -0.94 6.40
C THR A 38 -1.19 0.23 6.20
N LYS A 39 -0.69 1.37 5.72
CA LYS A 39 -1.55 2.36 5.06
C LYS A 39 -2.01 1.81 3.71
N ASN A 40 -3.13 2.32 3.20
CA ASN A 40 -3.62 1.97 1.86
C ASN A 40 -2.55 2.18 0.77
N SER A 41 -1.84 3.31 0.79
CA SER A 41 -0.77 3.60 -0.17
C SER A 41 0.40 2.63 -0.07
N THR A 42 0.79 2.25 1.15
CA THR A 42 1.88 1.31 1.40
C THR A 42 1.54 -0.11 0.93
N ALA A 43 0.26 -0.48 0.87
CA ALA A 43 -0.13 -1.74 0.26
C ALA A 43 0.17 -1.79 -1.26
N GLY A 44 0.43 -0.66 -1.91
CA GLY A 44 0.72 -0.59 -3.35
C GLY A 44 2.19 -0.63 -3.73
N ILE A 45 3.13 -0.78 -2.78
CA ILE A 45 4.57 -0.82 -3.09
C ILE A 45 5.00 -2.19 -3.60
N ASP A 46 6.12 -2.25 -4.32
CA ASP A 46 6.68 -3.47 -4.94
C ASP A 46 6.85 -4.63 -3.95
N LEU A 47 7.25 -4.32 -2.72
CA LEU A 47 7.41 -5.31 -1.66
C LEU A 47 6.11 -6.05 -1.29
N MET A 48 4.96 -5.41 -1.51
CA MET A 48 3.64 -5.99 -1.28
C MET A 48 3.06 -6.63 -2.54
N GLU A 49 3.69 -6.49 -3.71
CA GLU A 49 3.13 -6.87 -5.02
C GLU A 49 2.64 -8.32 -5.03
N ASN A 50 3.48 -9.24 -4.57
CA ASN A 50 3.20 -10.68 -4.53
C ASN A 50 2.41 -11.15 -3.30
N GLN A 51 2.09 -10.24 -2.37
CA GLN A 51 1.36 -10.58 -1.15
C GLN A 51 -0.15 -10.64 -1.43
N LYS A 52 -0.78 -11.75 -1.02
CA LYS A 52 -2.22 -11.98 -1.09
C LYS A 52 -2.75 -12.38 0.29
N PHE A 53 -3.90 -11.84 0.64
CA PHE A 53 -4.52 -12.04 1.94
C PHE A 53 -5.91 -12.67 1.73
N GLU A 54 -6.33 -13.50 2.66
CA GLU A 54 -7.70 -14.04 2.63
C GLU A 54 -8.72 -12.91 2.86
N SER A 55 -8.43 -12.06 3.84
CA SER A 55 -9.29 -10.96 4.26
C SER A 55 -8.50 -9.66 4.37
N LEU A 56 -9.12 -8.56 3.95
CA LEU A 56 -8.66 -7.19 4.12
C LEU A 56 -9.62 -6.45 5.04
N PHE A 57 -9.08 -5.81 6.07
CA PHE A 57 -9.82 -4.89 6.93
C PHE A 57 -9.36 -3.46 6.66
N ILE A 58 -10.26 -2.59 6.22
CA ILE A 58 -10.00 -1.16 6.03
C ILE A 58 -10.69 -0.41 7.17
N ASP A 59 -9.90 0.11 8.09
CA ASP A 59 -10.38 1.01 9.15
C ASP A 59 -10.53 2.44 8.64
N GLU A 60 -11.44 3.21 9.25
CA GLU A 60 -11.74 4.60 8.90
C GLU A 60 -12.01 4.79 7.39
N ALA A 61 -12.73 3.84 6.76
CA ALA A 61 -12.92 3.82 5.31
C ALA A 61 -13.67 5.06 4.78
N THR A 62 -14.41 5.77 5.64
CA THR A 62 -15.08 7.05 5.33
C THR A 62 -14.11 8.24 5.25
N GLN A 63 -12.88 8.11 5.76
CA GLN A 63 -11.85 9.16 5.72
C GLN A 63 -10.87 9.00 4.55
N ALA A 64 -10.99 7.93 3.76
CA ALA A 64 -10.14 7.65 2.61
C ALA A 64 -10.88 7.88 1.29
N THR A 65 -10.20 8.47 0.32
CA THR A 65 -10.74 8.59 -1.04
C THR A 65 -10.90 7.19 -1.65
N GLU A 66 -11.85 7.03 -2.57
CA GLU A 66 -12.05 5.76 -3.27
C GLU A 66 -10.76 5.22 -3.92
N PRO A 67 -9.95 6.02 -4.66
CA PRO A 67 -8.69 5.52 -5.21
C PRO A 67 -7.72 4.99 -4.17
N SER A 68 -7.72 5.57 -2.96
CA SER A 68 -6.89 5.08 -1.86
C SER A 68 -7.34 3.69 -1.41
N CYS A 69 -8.63 3.50 -1.14
CA CYS A 69 -9.17 2.20 -0.73
C CYS A 69 -8.99 1.12 -1.79
N LEU A 70 -8.98 1.48 -3.08
CA LEU A 70 -8.77 0.55 -4.19
C LEU A 70 -7.34 0.00 -4.28
N ILE A 71 -6.35 0.57 -3.58
CA ILE A 71 -4.97 0.06 -3.60
C ILE A 71 -4.86 -1.32 -2.94
N PRO A 72 -5.31 -1.52 -1.68
CA PRO A 72 -5.25 -2.83 -1.03
C PRO A 72 -6.35 -3.80 -1.49
N ILE A 73 -7.50 -3.33 -1.98
CA ILE A 73 -8.66 -4.19 -2.31
C ILE A 73 -8.31 -5.40 -3.20
N PRO A 74 -7.55 -5.25 -4.31
CA PRO A 74 -7.18 -6.37 -5.19
C PRO A 74 -6.27 -7.43 -4.53
N LYS A 75 -5.75 -7.17 -3.33
CA LYS A 75 -4.89 -8.10 -2.59
C LYS A 75 -5.66 -9.09 -1.73
N ALA A 76 -6.98 -8.94 -1.57
CA ALA A 76 -7.80 -9.84 -0.78
C ALA A 76 -9.08 -10.28 -1.50
N ASN A 77 -9.61 -11.43 -1.05
CA ASN A 77 -10.88 -11.95 -1.56
C ASN A 77 -12.08 -11.38 -0.78
N ASN A 78 -11.91 -11.23 0.54
CA ASN A 78 -12.93 -10.68 1.42
C ASN A 78 -12.50 -9.30 1.89
N VAL A 79 -13.36 -8.29 1.74
CA VAL A 79 -13.09 -6.92 2.19
C VAL A 79 -14.09 -6.53 3.26
N ILE A 80 -13.59 -6.17 4.43
CA ILE A 80 -14.34 -5.60 5.54
C ILE A 80 -13.97 -4.13 5.66
N MET A 81 -14.96 -3.25 5.70
CA MET A 81 -14.77 -1.81 5.89
C MET A 81 -15.38 -1.41 7.22
N ALA A 82 -14.55 -0.93 8.15
CA ALA A 82 -15.03 -0.24 9.34
C ALA A 82 -15.24 1.24 9.01
N VAL A 83 -16.37 1.77 9.50
CA VAL A 83 -16.84 3.10 9.14
C VAL A 83 -17.42 3.81 10.33
N ASP A 84 -17.21 5.12 10.34
CA ASP A 84 -18.05 6.06 11.08
C ASP A 84 -18.57 7.11 10.11
N TYR A 85 -19.84 6.99 9.74
CA TYR A 85 -20.51 7.84 8.75
C TYR A 85 -20.82 9.26 9.27
N LYS A 86 -20.63 9.52 10.58
CA LYS A 86 -20.80 10.85 11.17
C LYS A 86 -19.48 11.59 11.37
N GLN A 87 -18.36 10.95 11.05
CA GLN A 87 -17.03 11.56 11.12
C GLN A 87 -16.64 12.30 9.82
N LEU A 88 -15.39 12.76 9.76
CA LEU A 88 -14.88 13.59 8.69
C LEU A 88 -14.82 12.83 7.35
N PRO A 89 -15.12 13.47 6.21
CA PRO A 89 -14.89 12.90 4.90
C PRO A 89 -13.39 12.95 4.54
N PRO A 90 -12.98 12.38 3.39
CA PRO A 90 -11.62 12.51 2.91
C PRO A 90 -11.23 13.98 2.70
N THR A 91 -9.97 14.29 2.97
CA THR A 91 -9.44 15.65 2.78
C THR A 91 -9.00 15.83 1.33
N THR A 92 -9.83 16.50 0.53
CA THR A 92 -9.50 16.91 -0.84
C THR A 92 -9.25 18.41 -0.90
N LEU A 93 -8.05 18.81 -1.32
CA LEU A 93 -7.66 20.23 -1.41
C LEU A 93 -8.27 20.95 -2.61
N ASN A 94 -8.54 20.23 -3.70
CA ASN A 94 -9.09 20.79 -4.93
C ASN A 94 -10.63 20.76 -4.90
N GLU A 95 -11.25 21.94 -4.83
CA GLU A 95 -12.71 22.03 -4.74
C GLU A 95 -13.43 21.50 -5.98
N LYS A 96 -12.84 21.64 -7.18
CA LYS A 96 -13.41 21.07 -8.41
C LYS A 96 -13.43 19.54 -8.34
N SER A 97 -12.34 18.89 -7.93
CA SER A 97 -12.29 17.44 -7.76
C SER A 97 -13.27 16.94 -6.70
N LYS A 98 -13.46 17.72 -5.63
CA LYS A 98 -14.46 17.43 -4.60
C LYS A 98 -15.87 17.44 -5.17
N GLN A 99 -16.22 18.46 -5.97
CA GLN A 99 -17.51 18.57 -6.67
C GLN A 99 -17.71 17.47 -7.72
N GLU A 100 -16.64 17.05 -8.38
CA GLU A 100 -16.63 15.93 -9.35
C GLU A 100 -16.68 14.54 -8.68
N GLY A 101 -16.73 14.49 -7.34
CA GLY A 101 -17.03 13.27 -6.59
C GLY A 101 -15.84 12.60 -5.92
N LEU A 102 -14.64 13.21 -5.87
CA LEU A 102 -13.47 12.62 -5.20
C LEU A 102 -13.66 12.46 -3.68
N ASN A 103 -14.55 13.24 -3.07
CA ASN A 103 -14.94 13.08 -1.67
C ASN A 103 -15.97 11.98 -1.43
N LYS A 104 -16.54 11.39 -2.49
CA LYS A 104 -17.40 10.22 -2.36
C LYS A 104 -16.52 9.00 -2.13
N THR A 105 -16.63 8.40 -0.96
CA THR A 105 -15.82 7.29 -0.50
C THR A 105 -16.20 6.00 -1.21
N GLN A 106 -15.33 4.98 -1.15
CA GLN A 106 -15.64 3.65 -1.68
C GLN A 106 -16.87 3.05 -0.96
N PHE A 107 -17.00 3.31 0.34
CA PHE A 107 -18.13 2.83 1.15
C PHE A 107 -19.46 3.43 0.69
N GLU A 108 -19.54 4.75 0.51
CA GLU A 108 -20.73 5.46 0.02
C GLU A 108 -21.14 5.11 -1.41
N LYS A 109 -20.28 4.40 -2.17
CA LYS A 109 -20.63 3.89 -3.50
C LYS A 109 -21.23 2.49 -3.50
N ILE A 110 -20.93 1.70 -2.47
CA ILE A 110 -21.37 0.30 -2.38
C ILE A 110 -22.75 0.20 -1.70
N ILE A 111 -23.12 1.20 -0.88
CA ILE A 111 -24.46 1.37 -0.27
C ILE A 111 -25.35 2.21 -1.19
#